data_AF-A0A2X3J8P3-F1
#
_entry.id   AF-A0A2X3J8P3-F1
#
_cell.length_a   1.000
_cell.length_b   1.000
_cell.length_c   1.000
_cell.angle_alpha   90.00
_cell.angle_beta   90.00
_cell.angle_gamma   90.00
#
_symmetry.space_group_name_H-M   'P 1'
#
loop_
_entity.id
_entity.type
_entity.pdbx_description
1 polymer ?
#
loop_
_entity_poly.entity_id
_entity_poly.type
_entity_poly.pdbx_seq_one_letter_code
_entity_poly.pdbx_strand_id
1 'polypeptide(L)'
;MGSWLNQQREEGVISDVLWRSLDNHLNELSAVSGGCERIISTPMPFAYSLIQHRTVYIFCIMLPFALVTDLHYMTPFVSVFVSYTFISLDSLAEELEDPFGTEDNDLPLDAICVAIERDLRDMNDESEKPGGAEA
;
A
#
# COMPACT_ATOMS: atom_id res chain seq x y z
N MET A 1 -12.99 19.81 11.33
CA MET A 1 -14.30 19.13 11.22
C MET A 1 -15.04 19.03 12.55
N GLY A 2 -14.45 18.45 13.60
CA GLY A 2 -15.16 18.25 14.89
C GLY A 2 -15.63 19.53 15.58
N SER A 3 -14.86 20.62 15.50
CA SER A 3 -15.27 21.93 16.03
C SER A 3 -16.48 22.53 15.29
N TRP A 4 -16.58 22.31 13.98
CA TRP A 4 -17.70 22.77 13.15
C TRP A 4 -18.99 21.99 13.48
N LEU A 5 -18.91 20.67 13.65
CA LEU A 5 -20.04 19.84 14.09
C LEU A 5 -20.53 20.23 15.49
N ASN A 6 -19.62 20.55 16.40
CA ASN A 6 -19.97 21.01 17.73
C ASN A 6 -20.68 22.38 17.69
N GLN A 7 -20.22 23.29 16.83
CA GLN A 7 -20.90 24.58 16.62
C GLN A 7 -22.32 24.40 16.06
N GLN A 8 -22.53 23.52 15.08
CA GLN A 8 -23.86 23.25 14.51
C GLN A 8 -24.82 22.58 15.51
N ARG A 9 -24.29 21.87 16.51
CA ARG A 9 -25.06 21.36 17.65
C ARG A 9 -25.48 22.48 18.61
N GLU A 10 -24.55 23.39 18.93
CA GLU A 10 -24.85 24.56 19.78
C GLU A 10 -25.89 25.49 19.15
N GLU A 11 -25.89 25.62 17.82
CA GLU A 11 -26.87 26.37 17.03
C GLU A 11 -28.23 25.65 16.90
N GLY A 12 -28.37 24.42 17.42
CA GLY A 12 -29.62 23.65 17.41
C GLY A 12 -30.02 23.10 16.04
N VAL A 13 -29.13 23.19 15.04
CA VAL A 13 -29.36 22.72 13.66
C VAL A 13 -29.31 21.19 13.59
N ILE A 14 -28.49 20.56 14.44
CA ILE A 14 -28.27 19.11 14.48
C ILE A 14 -28.77 18.53 15.81
N SER A 15 -29.60 17.50 15.76
CA SER A 15 -30.06 16.79 16.97
C SER A 15 -28.93 15.99 17.62
N ASP A 16 -29.01 15.79 18.94
CA ASP A 16 -28.02 14.98 19.69
C ASP A 16 -27.84 13.56 19.13
N VAL A 17 -28.89 12.98 18.54
CA VAL A 17 -28.84 11.63 17.95
C VAL A 17 -28.06 11.65 16.62
N LEU A 18 -28.32 12.64 15.75
CA LEU A 18 -27.57 12.85 14.51
C LEU A 18 -26.11 13.21 14.79
N TRP A 19 -25.86 14.05 15.80
CA TRP A 19 -24.51 14.42 16.23
C TRP A 19 -23.69 13.19 16.62
N ARG A 20 -24.25 12.28 17.43
CA ARG A 20 -23.56 11.03 17.80
C ARG A 20 -23.25 10.16 16.58
N SER A 21 -24.16 10.09 15.62
CA SER A 21 -23.92 9.32 14.40
C SER A 21 -22.79 9.91 13.56
N LEU A 22 -22.74 11.24 13.40
CA LEU A 22 -21.67 11.91 12.67
C LEU A 22 -20.32 11.82 13.39
N ASP A 23 -20.32 11.98 14.72
CA ASP A 23 -19.12 11.82 15.55
C ASP A 23 -18.53 10.41 15.43
N ASN A 24 -19.37 9.37 15.42
CA ASN A 24 -18.92 8.00 15.19
C ASN A 24 -18.22 7.83 13.82
N HIS A 25 -18.79 8.35 12.73
CA HIS A 25 -18.14 8.29 11.42
C HIS A 25 -16.81 9.07 11.37
N LEU A 26 -16.71 10.20 12.09
CA LEU A 26 -15.43 10.91 12.21
C LEU A 26 -14.38 10.13 13.00
N ASN A 27 -14.80 9.43 14.05
CA ASN A 27 -13.91 8.55 14.82
C ASN A 27 -13.43 7.38 13.96
N GLU A 28 -14.28 6.82 13.08
CA GLU A 28 -13.88 5.79 12.12
C GLU A 28 -12.83 6.31 11.13
N LEU A 29 -13.02 7.49 10.54
CA LEU A 29 -12.01 8.12 9.67
C LEU A 29 -10.68 8.34 10.41
N SER A 30 -10.75 8.80 11.66
CA SER A 30 -9.55 9.01 12.50
C SER A 30 -8.84 7.69 12.80
N ALA A 31 -9.59 6.60 13.03
CA ALA A 31 -9.04 5.28 13.24
C ALA A 31 -8.34 4.73 11.99
N VAL A 32 -8.91 4.94 10.80
CA VAL A 32 -8.27 4.58 9.53
C VAL A 32 -6.98 5.38 9.31
N SER A 33 -7.01 6.70 9.50
CA SER A 33 -5.83 7.56 9.37
C SER A 33 -4.70 7.13 10.32
N GLY A 34 -5.03 6.88 11.60
CA GLY A 34 -4.05 6.38 12.57
C GLY A 34 -3.56 4.97 12.23
N GLY A 35 -4.37 4.14 11.56
CA GLY A 35 -3.96 2.86 10.99
C GLY A 35 -2.90 3.03 9.90
N CYS A 36 -3.13 3.91 8.93
CA CYS A 36 -2.18 4.21 7.87
C CYS A 36 -0.86 4.78 8.42
N GLU A 37 -0.93 5.72 9.37
CA GLU A 37 0.26 6.25 10.04
C GLU A 37 1.05 5.16 10.76
N ARG A 38 0.38 4.20 11.41
CA ARG A 38 1.05 3.06 12.05
C ARG A 38 1.75 2.13 11.05
N ILE A 39 1.14 1.89 9.90
CA ILE A 39 1.76 1.07 8.83
C ILE A 39 3.02 1.77 8.32
N ILE A 40 2.92 3.06 7.99
CA ILE A 40 4.06 3.87 7.53
C ILE A 40 5.16 4.01 8.60
N SER A 41 4.77 4.22 9.86
CA SER A 41 5.73 4.46 10.96
C SER A 41 6.32 3.19 11.57
N THR A 42 5.83 2.00 11.17
CA THR A 42 6.37 0.71 11.63
C THR A 42 6.97 -0.06 10.44
N PRO A 43 8.02 0.48 9.78
CA PRO A 43 8.67 -0.23 8.70
C PRO A 43 9.33 -1.51 9.23
N MET A 44 9.48 -2.50 8.36
CA MET A 44 10.23 -3.71 8.67
C MET A 44 11.67 -3.33 9.07
N PRO A 45 12.27 -4.00 10.07
CA PRO A 45 13.62 -3.66 10.49
C PRO A 45 14.59 -3.80 9.33
N PHE A 46 15.35 -2.75 8.99
CA PHE A 46 16.33 -2.75 7.89
C PHE A 46 17.29 -3.97 7.90
N ALA A 47 17.65 -4.45 9.09
CA ALA A 47 18.50 -5.63 9.23
C ALA A 47 17.86 -6.91 8.64
N TYR A 48 16.54 -7.01 8.64
CA TYR A 48 15.80 -8.13 8.06
C TYR A 48 15.97 -8.17 6.54
N SER A 49 15.56 -7.10 5.84
CA SER A 49 15.68 -7.01 4.38
C SER A 49 17.14 -7.18 3.94
N LEU A 50 18.09 -6.57 4.66
CA LEU A 50 19.52 -6.73 4.38
C LEU A 50 20.02 -8.19 4.49
N ILE A 51 19.58 -8.93 5.51
CA ILE A 51 19.95 -10.35 5.68
C ILE A 51 19.29 -11.21 4.60
N GLN A 52 18.03 -10.91 4.26
CA GLN A 52 17.28 -11.62 3.23
C GLN A 52 17.98 -11.51 1.87
N HIS A 53 18.23 -10.29 1.39
CA HIS A 53 18.94 -10.07 0.13
C HIS A 53 20.28 -10.81 0.10
N ARG A 54 21.12 -10.63 1.14
CA ARG A 54 22.43 -11.30 1.21
C ARG A 54 22.32 -12.82 1.12
N THR A 55 21.31 -13.41 1.77
CA THR A 55 21.10 -14.85 1.75
C THR A 55 20.69 -15.34 0.36
N VAL A 56 19.78 -14.65 -0.31
CA VAL A 56 19.35 -14.97 -1.69
C VAL A 56 20.51 -14.87 -2.67
N TYR A 57 21.31 -13.79 -2.61
CA TYR A 57 22.47 -13.63 -3.48
C TYR A 57 23.54 -14.70 -3.24
N ILE A 58 23.90 -14.98 -1.98
CA ILE A 58 24.87 -16.03 -1.65
C ILE A 58 24.36 -17.40 -2.11
N PHE A 59 23.07 -17.70 -1.91
CA PHE A 59 22.45 -18.93 -2.38
C PHE A 59 22.55 -19.07 -3.90
N CYS A 60 22.17 -18.04 -4.66
CA CYS A 60 22.22 -18.06 -6.13
C CYS A 60 23.65 -18.19 -6.68
N ILE A 61 24.64 -17.62 -5.99
CA ILE A 61 26.07 -17.75 -6.36
C ILE A 61 26.60 -19.16 -6.06
N MET A 62 26.19 -19.76 -4.95
CA MET A 62 26.58 -21.12 -4.55
C MET A 62 25.89 -22.21 -5.39
N LEU A 63 24.65 -21.95 -5.84
CA LEU A 63 23.80 -22.89 -6.56
C LEU A 63 24.48 -23.59 -7.77
N PRO A 64 25.17 -22.90 -8.70
CA PRO A 64 25.80 -23.58 -9.83
C PRO A 64 26.90 -24.55 -9.39
N PHE A 65 27.64 -24.25 -8.30
CA PHE A 65 28.65 -25.14 -7.76
C PHE A 65 28.05 -26.39 -7.12
N ALA A 66 26.85 -26.27 -6.54
CA ALA A 66 26.11 -27.42 -6.02
C ALA A 66 25.55 -28.31 -7.12
N LEU A 67 25.16 -27.74 -8.27
CA LEU A 67 24.50 -28.45 -9.37
C LEU A 67 25.46 -28.97 -10.45
N VAL A 68 26.73 -28.54 -10.47
CA VAL A 68 27.68 -28.86 -11.55
C VAL A 68 27.96 -30.36 -11.68
N THR A 69 27.99 -31.09 -10.57
CA THR A 69 28.29 -32.54 -10.54
C THR A 69 27.19 -33.38 -11.17
N ASP A 70 25.94 -32.94 -11.06
CA ASP A 70 24.78 -33.69 -11.55
C ASP A 70 24.40 -33.27 -12.97
N LEU A 71 24.39 -31.96 -13.25
CA LEU A 71 23.83 -31.41 -14.49
C LEU A 71 24.87 -31.05 -15.56
N HIS A 72 26.16 -30.96 -15.24
CA HIS A 72 27.24 -30.66 -16.17
C HIS A 72 26.92 -29.46 -17.11
N TYR A 73 26.69 -29.70 -18.40
CA TYR A 73 26.39 -28.66 -19.38
C TYR A 73 25.00 -28.03 -19.23
N MET A 74 24.08 -28.68 -18.52
CA MET A 74 22.74 -28.14 -18.22
C MET A 74 22.73 -27.23 -16.99
N THR A 75 23.79 -27.26 -16.17
CA THR A 75 23.95 -26.45 -14.96
C THR A 75 23.67 -24.95 -15.18
N PRO A 76 24.22 -24.25 -16.19
CA PRO A 76 23.94 -22.83 -16.37
C PRO A 76 22.45 -22.55 -16.64
N PHE A 77 21.76 -23.40 -17.40
CA PHE A 77 20.34 -23.20 -17.72
C PHE A 77 19.45 -23.36 -16.48
N VAL A 78 19.65 -24.46 -15.75
CA VAL A 78 18.86 -24.74 -14.54
C VAL A 78 19.20 -23.76 -13.42
N SER A 79 20.49 -23.44 -13.24
CA SER A 79 20.91 -22.47 -12.24
C SER A 79 20.35 -21.08 -12.51
N VAL A 80 20.37 -20.60 -13.76
CA VAL A 80 19.78 -19.29 -14.10
C VAL A 80 18.28 -19.29 -13.87
N PHE A 81 17.58 -20.35 -14.26
CA PHE A 81 16.12 -20.46 -14.05
C PHE A 81 15.74 -20.39 -12.56
N VAL A 82 16.43 -21.16 -11.72
CA VAL A 82 16.18 -21.17 -10.27
C VAL A 82 16.58 -19.84 -9.65
N SER A 83 17.78 -19.32 -9.96
CA SER A 83 18.24 -18.03 -9.43
C SER A 83 17.33 -16.88 -9.83
N TYR A 84 16.84 -16.85 -11.08
CA TYR A 84 15.86 -15.87 -11.52
C TYR A 84 14.59 -15.93 -10.67
N THR A 85 14.06 -17.13 -10.42
CA THR A 85 12.86 -17.30 -9.59
C THR A 85 13.06 -16.73 -8.18
N PHE A 86 14.18 -17.04 -7.52
CA PHE A 86 14.45 -16.55 -6.17
C PHE A 86 14.72 -15.04 -6.11
N ILE A 87 15.48 -14.50 -7.07
CA ILE A 87 15.76 -13.05 -7.12
C ILE A 87 14.47 -12.28 -7.42
N SER A 88 13.64 -12.75 -8.36
CA SER A 88 12.36 -12.10 -8.66
C SER A 88 11.39 -12.14 -7.48
N LEU A 89 11.38 -13.22 -6.69
CA LEU A 89 10.58 -13.28 -5.46
C LEU A 89 11.09 -12.28 -4.40
N ASP A 90 12.42 -12.14 -4.27
CA ASP A 90 13.04 -11.21 -3.33
C ASP A 90 12.75 -9.74 -3.71
N SER A 91 12.86 -9.39 -5.00
CA SER A 91 12.49 -8.06 -5.50
C SER A 91 11.00 -7.75 -5.35
N LEU A 92 10.12 -8.72 -5.62
CA LEU A 92 8.68 -8.53 -5.42
C LEU A 92 8.34 -8.31 -3.94
N ALA A 93 9.05 -8.96 -3.03
CA ALA A 93 8.85 -8.73 -1.60
C ALA A 93 9.25 -7.31 -1.20
N GLU A 94 10.32 -6.77 -1.78
CA GLU A 94 10.78 -5.38 -1.57
C GLU A 94 9.74 -4.36 -2.05
N GLU A 95 9.18 -4.53 -3.25
CA GLU A 95 8.11 -3.65 -3.76
C GLU A 95 6.87 -3.66 -2.84
N LEU A 96 6.55 -4.81 -2.23
CA LEU A 96 5.41 -4.92 -1.31
C LEU A 96 5.65 -4.31 0.07
N GLU A 97 6.90 -3.93 0.42
CA GLU A 97 7.22 -3.32 1.71
C GLU A 97 6.78 -1.84 1.80
N ASP A 98 6.58 -1.13 0.68
CA ASP A 98 6.16 0.29 0.65
C ASP A 98 4.86 0.54 -0.13
N PRO A 99 3.69 0.07 0.36
CA PRO A 99 2.44 0.07 -0.39
C PRO A 99 1.84 1.48 -0.65
N PHE A 100 2.36 2.52 -0.01
CA PHE A 100 1.87 3.90 -0.13
C PHE A 100 2.82 4.79 -0.93
N GLY A 101 3.77 4.20 -1.66
CA GLY A 101 4.69 4.90 -2.55
C GLY A 101 4.01 5.41 -3.83
N THR A 102 4.83 5.63 -4.85
CA THR A 102 4.40 6.12 -6.17
C THR A 102 4.87 5.22 -7.33
N GLU A 103 5.26 3.98 -7.03
CA GLU A 103 5.64 2.99 -8.01
C GLU A 103 4.41 2.31 -8.65
N ASP A 104 4.60 1.66 -9.78
CA ASP A 104 3.49 1.08 -10.57
C ASP A 104 2.70 -0.01 -9.81
N ASN A 105 3.35 -0.67 -8.85
CA ASN A 105 2.76 -1.74 -8.04
C ASN A 105 2.18 -1.25 -6.69
N ASP A 106 2.27 0.05 -6.41
CA ASP A 106 1.75 0.64 -5.19
C ASP A 106 0.23 0.83 -5.26
N LEU A 107 -0.36 1.18 -4.10
CA LEU A 107 -1.79 1.47 -4.05
C LEU A 107 -2.11 2.71 -4.90
N PRO A 108 -3.15 2.65 -5.77
CA PRO A 108 -3.53 3.78 -6.61
C PRO A 108 -4.30 4.84 -5.80
N LEU A 109 -3.62 5.51 -4.87
CA LEU A 109 -4.21 6.46 -3.92
C LEU A 109 -4.92 7.61 -4.63
N ASP A 110 -4.36 8.11 -5.73
CA ASP A 110 -4.99 9.18 -6.51
C ASP A 110 -6.34 8.75 -7.09
N ALA A 111 -6.40 7.53 -7.65
CA ALA A 111 -7.65 7.00 -8.20
C ALA A 111 -8.70 6.77 -7.08
N ILE A 112 -8.26 6.32 -5.90
CA ILE A 112 -9.12 6.17 -4.72
C ILE A 112 -9.66 7.53 -4.26
N CYS A 113 -8.80 8.56 -4.19
CA CYS A 113 -9.20 9.93 -3.85
C CYS A 113 -10.22 10.50 -4.84
N VAL A 114 -9.98 10.32 -6.14
CA VAL A 114 -10.91 10.75 -7.20
C VAL A 114 -12.25 10.02 -7.09
N ALA A 115 -12.25 8.73 -6.77
CA ALA A 115 -13.48 7.96 -6.55
C ALA A 115 -14.27 8.49 -5.35
N ILE A 116 -13.59 8.74 -4.22
CA ILE A 116 -14.22 9.33 -3.02
C ILE A 116 -14.80 10.71 -3.33
N GLU A 117 -14.05 11.56 -4.05
CA GLU A 117 -14.53 12.88 -4.46
C GLU A 117 -15.79 12.78 -5.32
N ARG A 118 -15.80 11.89 -6.30
CA ARG A 118 -16.95 11.67 -7.17
C ARG A 118 -18.17 11.19 -6.37
N ASP A 119 -17.99 10.23 -5.48
CA ASP A 119 -19.08 9.69 -4.67
C ASP A 119 -19.69 10.79 -3.76
N LEU A 120 -18.87 11.67 -3.17
CA LEU A 120 -19.35 12.81 -2.38
C LEU A 120 -20.10 13.85 -3.21
N ARG A 121 -19.64 14.14 -4.43
CA ARG A 121 -20.32 15.06 -5.36
C ARG A 121 -21.66 14.49 -5.81
N ASP A 122 -21.70 13.20 -6.14
CA ASP A 122 -22.94 12.51 -6.54
C ASP A 122 -23.98 12.53 -5.39
N MET A 123 -23.54 12.38 -4.14
CA MET A 123 -24.42 12.50 -2.96
C MET A 123 -25.00 13.92 -2.77
N ASN A 124 -24.29 14.95 -3.25
CA ASN A 124 -24.72 16.35 -3.19
C ASN A 124 -25.54 16.79 -4.43
N ASP A 125 -25.87 15.87 -5.35
CA ASP A 125 -26.45 16.18 -6.67
C ASP A 125 -25.58 17.15 -7.50
N GLU A 126 -24.28 17.25 -7.18
CA GLU A 126 -23.29 18.08 -7.87
C GLU A 126 -22.65 17.26 -9.00
N SER A 127 -23.46 16.79 -9.94
CA SER A 127 -22.97 15.99 -11.08
C SER A 127 -22.29 16.87 -12.15
N GLU A 128 -21.18 17.54 -11.80
CA GLU A 128 -20.26 18.07 -12.80
C GLU A 128 -19.23 17.00 -13.16
N LYS A 129 -19.17 16.68 -14.46
CA LYS A 129 -18.16 15.78 -15.03
C LYS A 129 -16.76 16.26 -14.61
N PRO A 130 -15.87 15.38 -14.12
CA PRO A 130 -14.50 15.79 -13.87
C PRO A 130 -13.91 16.32 -15.17
N GLY A 131 -13.39 17.55 -15.13
CA GLY A 131 -12.54 18.09 -16.18
C GLY A 131 -11.39 17.13 -16.41
N GLY A 132 -11.18 16.76 -17.67
CA GLY A 132 -10.28 15.68 -18.06
C GLY A 132 -8.88 15.81 -17.45
N ALA A 133 -8.47 14.78 -16.72
CA ALA A 133 -7.06 14.47 -16.57
C ALA A 133 -6.62 13.81 -17.88
N GLU A 134 -5.76 14.51 -18.63
CA GLU A 134 -5.04 13.96 -19.77
C GLU A 134 -4.21 12.75 -19.31
N ALA A 135 -4.23 11.73 -20.17
CA ALA A 135 -3.47 10.49 -20.07
C ALA A 135 -1.96 10.70 -20.31
#